data_AF-A0A956D4X4-F1
#
_entry.id   AF-A0A956D4X4-F1
#
_cell.length_a   1.000
_cell.length_b   1.000
_cell.length_c   1.000
_cell.angle_alpha   90.00
_cell.angle_beta   90.00
_cell.angle_gamma   90.00
#
_symmetry.space_group_name_H-M   'P 1'
#
loop_
_entity.id
_entity.type
_entity.pdbx_description
1 polymer ?
#
loop_
_entity_poly.entity_id
_entity_poly.type
_entity_poly.pdbx_seq_one_letter_code
_entity_poly.pdbx_strand_id
1 'polypeptide(L)'
;NYFMVHSAFVPGIDEVYAQLLGEIGQDLVRLPVRADGPVRMTDCVAALRDRCMVPLALERADGEVLLNPPPDHAYEDVTGVFVIGEVDSEWTAEA
;
A
#
# COMPACT_ATOMS: atom_id res chain seq x y z
N ASN A 1 -10.17 -11.29 -15.25
CA ASN A 1 -11.53 -10.87 -15.67
C ASN A 1 -12.23 -9.98 -14.63
N TYR A 2 -11.51 -9.40 -13.64
CA TYR A 2 -12.06 -8.51 -12.60
C TYR A 2 -12.00 -7.02 -13.01
N PHE A 3 -11.05 -6.69 -13.90
CA PHE A 3 -10.76 -5.36 -14.44
C PHE A 3 -11.92 -4.76 -15.27
N MET A 4 -12.59 -5.58 -16.09
CA MET A 4 -13.64 -5.12 -17.01
C MET A 4 -14.96 -4.71 -16.31
N VAL A 5 -15.16 -5.12 -15.06
CA VAL A 5 -16.42 -4.90 -14.36
C VAL A 5 -16.42 -3.57 -13.59
N HIS A 6 -15.26 -3.09 -13.14
CA HIS A 6 -15.17 -1.88 -12.30
C HIS A 6 -15.03 -0.57 -13.11
N SER A 7 -14.47 -0.63 -14.31
CA SER A 7 -14.38 0.51 -15.24
C SER A 7 -15.74 1.03 -15.70
N ALA A 8 -16.77 0.19 -15.68
CA ALA A 8 -18.11 0.54 -16.14
C ALA A 8 -18.92 1.41 -15.15
N PHE A 9 -18.48 1.58 -13.90
CA PHE A 9 -19.32 2.19 -12.85
C PHE A 9 -18.77 3.46 -12.21
N VAL A 10 -17.51 3.82 -12.44
CA VAL A 10 -16.91 5.05 -11.88
C VAL A 10 -16.15 5.80 -12.98
N PRO A 11 -16.68 6.92 -13.49
CA PRO A 11 -15.96 7.76 -14.44
C PRO A 11 -14.59 8.18 -13.88
N GLY A 12 -13.51 7.91 -14.61
CA GLY A 12 -12.13 8.26 -14.24
C GLY A 12 -11.35 7.17 -13.49
N ILE A 13 -11.95 6.03 -13.15
CA ILE A 13 -11.22 4.94 -12.46
C ILE A 13 -10.17 4.28 -13.36
N ASP A 14 -10.40 4.29 -14.67
CA ASP A 14 -9.47 3.76 -15.68
C ASP A 14 -8.13 4.50 -15.68
N GLU A 15 -8.14 5.82 -15.45
CA GLU A 15 -6.92 6.64 -15.37
C GLU A 15 -6.12 6.33 -14.10
N VAL A 16 -6.80 6.13 -12.97
CA VAL A 16 -6.17 5.73 -11.71
C VAL A 16 -5.51 4.36 -11.85
N TYR A 17 -6.21 3.39 -12.45
CA TYR A 17 -5.62 2.06 -12.71
C TYR A 17 -4.48 2.09 -13.71
N ALA A 18 -4.56 2.93 -14.75
CA ALA A 18 -3.47 3.07 -15.73
C ALA A 18 -2.20 3.65 -15.10
N GLN A 19 -2.33 4.60 -14.16
CA GLN A 19 -1.19 5.12 -13.40
C GLN A 19 -0.62 4.07 -12.43
N LEU A 20 -1.48 3.31 -11.76
CA LEU A 20 -1.09 2.27 -10.81
C LEU A 20 -0.47 1.02 -11.43
N LEU A 21 -0.76 0.76 -12.71
CA LEU A 21 -0.29 -0.43 -13.45
C LEU A 21 0.70 -0.07 -14.55
N GLY A 22 1.07 1.21 -14.68
CA GLY A 22 2.02 1.70 -15.67
C GLY A 22 3.47 1.58 -15.18
N GLU A 23 4.43 1.54 -16.11
CA GLU A 23 5.88 1.44 -15.80
C GLU A 23 6.47 2.73 -15.19
N ILE A 24 5.74 3.84 -15.21
CA ILE A 24 6.17 5.17 -14.72
C ILE A 24 4.99 5.80 -13.98
N GLY A 25 5.19 6.23 -12.73
CA GLY A 25 4.18 6.92 -11.93
C GLY A 25 4.03 6.37 -10.51
N GLN A 26 2.79 6.16 -10.09
CA GLN A 26 2.46 5.61 -8.78
C GLN A 26 2.44 4.08 -8.85
N ASP A 27 3.13 3.38 -7.96
CA ASP A 27 3.14 1.91 -7.94
C ASP A 27 2.73 1.38 -6.56
N LEU A 28 2.29 0.11 -6.53
CA LEU A 28 2.00 -0.63 -5.32
C LEU A 28 3.28 -1.30 -4.80
N VAL A 29 3.84 -0.74 -3.74
CA VAL A 29 5.10 -1.21 -3.14
C VAL A 29 4.84 -1.84 -1.78
N ARG A 30 5.55 -2.92 -1.48
CA ARG A 30 5.61 -3.52 -0.15
C ARG A 30 6.81 -2.98 0.62
N LEU A 31 6.55 -2.28 1.71
CA LEU A 31 7.60 -1.84 2.63
C LEU A 31 7.71 -2.81 3.81
N PRO A 32 8.92 -3.26 4.19
CA PRO A 32 9.09 -4.10 5.36
C PRO A 32 8.82 -3.30 6.64
N VAL A 33 8.14 -3.92 7.59
CA VAL A 33 7.89 -3.34 8.92
C VAL A 33 8.74 -4.09 9.95
N ARG A 34 9.48 -3.33 10.75
CA ARG A 34 10.18 -3.82 11.95
C ARG A 34 9.67 -3.01 13.13
N ALA A 35 8.61 -3.51 13.75
CA ALA A 35 8.00 -2.88 14.92
C ALA A 35 8.29 -3.71 16.16
N ASP A 36 8.65 -3.04 17.25
CA ASP A 36 8.88 -3.67 18.57
C ASP A 36 7.56 -3.87 19.36
N GLY A 37 6.42 -3.66 18.71
CA GLY A 37 5.08 -3.75 19.30
C GLY A 37 3.98 -3.60 18.25
N PRO A 38 2.71 -3.58 18.68
CA PRO A 38 1.57 -3.54 17.78
C PRO A 38 1.56 -2.30 16.88
N VAL A 39 1.14 -2.48 15.64
CA VAL A 39 1.07 -1.47 14.59
C VAL A 39 -0.37 -1.08 14.31
N ARG A 40 -0.63 0.22 14.14
CA ARG A 40 -1.92 0.73 13.67
C ARG A 40 -1.77 1.34 12.29
N MET A 41 -2.85 1.33 11.51
CA MET A 41 -2.84 1.98 10.21
C MET A 41 -2.63 3.50 10.33
N THR A 42 -3.16 4.12 11.38
CA THR A 42 -2.93 5.55 11.65
C THR A 42 -1.45 5.88 11.86
N ASP A 43 -0.69 4.98 12.50
CA ASP A 43 0.75 5.14 12.67
C ASP A 43 1.48 5.05 11.32
N CYS A 44 1.09 4.11 10.46
CA CYS A 44 1.62 4.00 9.10
C CYS A 44 1.33 5.26 8.27
N VAL A 45 0.09 5.78 8.33
CA VAL A 45 -0.30 7.01 7.64
C VAL A 45 0.55 8.20 8.11
N ALA A 46 0.74 8.33 9.43
CA ALA A 46 1.57 9.40 9.98
C ALA A 46 3.04 9.27 9.54
N ALA A 47 3.62 8.06 9.59
CA ALA A 47 5.00 7.80 9.24
C ALA A 47 5.32 7.96 7.74
N LEU A 48 4.32 7.77 6.87
CA LEU A 48 4.48 7.80 5.42
C LEU A 48 4.04 9.13 4.78
N ARG A 49 3.41 10.03 5.55
CA ARG A 49 2.91 11.31 5.07
C ARG A 49 3.97 12.13 4.34
N ASP A 50 5.16 12.28 4.92
CA ASP A 50 6.22 13.14 4.36
C ASP A 50 6.84 12.55 3.08
N ARG A 51 6.61 11.26 2.82
CA ARG A 51 7.04 10.57 1.59
C ARG A 51 5.94 10.53 0.52
N CYS A 52 4.80 11.18 0.77
CA CYS A 52 3.63 11.14 -0.13
C CYS A 52 3.17 9.71 -0.45
N MET A 53 3.37 8.78 0.48
CA MET A 53 2.97 7.38 0.34
C MET A 53 1.66 7.12 1.07
N VAL A 54 0.73 6.44 0.40
CA VAL A 54 -0.59 6.10 0.93
C VAL A 54 -0.61 4.62 1.30
N PRO A 55 -0.59 4.26 2.59
CA PRO A 55 -0.73 2.86 3.01
C PRO A 55 -2.17 2.37 2.80
N LEU A 56 -2.29 1.10 2.41
CA LEU A 56 -3.55 0.49 1.98
C LEU A 56 -3.81 -0.85 2.67
N ALA A 57 -2.74 -1.58 3.00
CA ALA A 57 -2.85 -2.88 3.64
C ALA A 57 -1.69 -3.15 4.59
N LEU A 58 -1.93 -3.99 5.59
CA LEU A 58 -0.92 -4.54 6.49
C LEU A 58 -0.76 -6.03 6.18
N GLU A 59 0.48 -6.50 6.21
CA GLU A 59 0.81 -7.92 6.12
C GLU A 59 1.25 -8.41 7.49
N ARG A 60 0.71 -9.57 7.90
CA ARG A 60 1.05 -10.23 9.15
C ARG A 60 2.04 -11.38 8.90
N ALA A 61 2.68 -11.86 9.96
CA ALA A 61 3.69 -12.92 9.87
C ALA A 61 3.14 -14.27 9.36
N ASP A 62 1.83 -14.50 9.48
CA ASP A 62 1.14 -15.65 8.92
C ASP A 62 0.84 -15.53 7.41
N GLY A 63 1.21 -14.41 6.79
CA GLY A 63 0.97 -14.09 5.39
C GLY A 63 -0.43 -13.50 5.12
N GLU A 64 -1.24 -13.27 6.16
CA GLU A 64 -2.52 -12.58 6.01
C GLU A 64 -2.29 -11.13 5.58
N VAL A 65 -2.98 -10.70 4.52
CA VAL A 65 -3.01 -9.31 4.07
C VAL A 65 -4.35 -8.71 4.45
N LEU A 66 -4.31 -7.76 5.37
CA LEU A 66 -5.46 -6.99 5.82
C LEU A 66 -5.58 -5.76 4.93
N LEU A 67 -6.57 -5.75 4.04
CA LEU A 67 -6.85 -4.61 3.16
C LEU A 67 -7.72 -3.57 3.88
N ASN A 68 -7.25 -2.33 3.92
CA ASN A 68 -7.85 -1.19 4.62
C ASN A 68 -8.38 -1.55 6.02
N PRO A 69 -7.53 -2.10 6.92
CA PRO A 69 -7.95 -2.47 8.26
C PRO A 69 -8.45 -1.26 9.05
N PRO A 70 -9.34 -1.47 10.04
CA PRO A 70 -9.72 -0.45 11.00
C PRO A 70 -8.53 0.38 11.50
N PRO A 71 -8.57 1.72 11.36
CA PRO A 71 -7.34 2.49 11.35
C PRO A 71 -6.64 2.58 12.71
N ASP A 72 -7.41 2.50 13.79
CA ASP A 72 -6.93 2.57 15.18
C ASP A 72 -6.82 1.20 15.87
N HIS A 73 -7.13 0.11 15.16
CA HIS A 73 -6.94 -1.23 15.70
C HIS A 73 -5.45 -1.57 15.75
N ALA A 74 -5.03 -2.14 16.88
CA ALA A 74 -3.64 -2.54 17.12
C ALA A 74 -3.41 -3.95 16.60
N TYR A 75 -2.58 -4.09 15.56
CA TYR A 75 -2.24 -5.37 14.96
C TYR A 75 -0.86 -5.85 15.43
N GLU A 76 -0.83 -7.05 15.98
CA GLU A 76 0.42 -7.74 16.32
C GLU A 76 1.00 -8.44 15.09
N ASP A 77 2.30 -8.73 15.15
CA ASP A 77 3.04 -9.53 14.16
C ASP A 77 3.02 -8.94 12.74
N VAL A 78 2.93 -7.61 12.60
CA VAL A 78 2.97 -6.94 11.29
C VAL A 78 4.39 -6.97 10.72
N THR A 79 4.53 -7.55 9.53
CA THR A 79 5.82 -7.72 8.83
C THR A 79 5.95 -6.82 7.60
N GLY A 80 4.85 -6.25 7.13
CA GLY A 80 4.84 -5.40 5.94
C GLY A 80 3.66 -4.44 5.90
N VAL A 81 3.85 -3.36 5.15
CA VAL A 81 2.78 -2.43 4.76
C VAL A 81 2.82 -2.26 3.25
N PHE A 82 1.67 -2.41 2.61
CA PHE A 82 1.50 -2.12 1.20
C PHE A 82 1.08 -0.67 1.03
N VAL A 83 1.79 0.05 0.17
CA VAL A 83 1.61 1.47 -0.07
C VAL A 83 1.49 1.76 -1.56
N ILE A 84 0.72 2.78 -1.90
CA ILE A 84 0.84 3.46 -3.18
C ILE A 84 1.76 4.66 -3.00
N GLY A 85 2.75 4.79 -3.86
CA GLY A 85 3.64 5.96 -3.87
C GLY A 85 4.32 6.13 -5.22
N GLU A 86 4.94 7.28 -5.43
CA GLU A 86 5.72 7.53 -6.63
C GLU A 86 7.00 6.68 -6.60
N VAL A 87 7.26 5.96 -7.68
CA VAL A 87 8.48 5.18 -7.82
C VAL A 87 9.22 5.70 -9.04
N ASP A 88 10.28 6.47 -8.80
CA ASP A 88 11.24 6.80 -9.84
C ASP A 88 11.97 5.51 -10.24
N SER A 89 12.20 5.34 -11.55
CA SER A 89 12.77 4.13 -12.17
C SER A 89 14.18 3.74 -11.69
N GLU A 90 14.77 4.50 -10.75
CA GLU A 90 16.07 4.25 -10.12
C GLU A 90 15.98 3.60 -8.73
N TRP A 91 14.80 3.18 -8.27
CA TRP A 91 14.69 2.44 -7.01
C TRP A 91 15.20 0.99 -7.16
N THR A 92 16.52 0.80 -7.18
CA THR A 92 17.15 -0.49 -6.93
C THR A 92 17.03 -0.79 -5.44
N ALA A 93 16.17 -1.75 -5.10
CA ALA A 93 16.21 -2.44 -3.81
C ALA A 93 17.53 -3.22 -3.68
N GLU A 94 18.62 -2.54 -3.34
CA GLU A 94 19.83 -3.21 -2.86
C GLU A 94 19.64 -3.54 -1.37
N ALA A 95 19.59 -4.86 -1.14
CA ALA A 95 19.55 -5.53 0.16
C ALA A 95 20.94 -5.70 0.77
#